data_AF-A0A1I4HVM7-F1
#
_entry.id   AF-A0A1I4HVM7-F1
#
_cell.length_a   1.000
_cell.length_b   1.000
_cell.length_c   1.000
_cell.angle_alpha   90.00
_cell.angle_beta   90.00
_cell.angle_gamma   90.00
#
_symmetry.space_group_name_H-M   'P 1'
#
loop_
_entity.id
_entity.type
_entity.pdbx_description
1 polymer ?
#
loop_
_entity_poly.entity_id
_entity_poly.type
_entity_poly.pdbx_seq_one_letter_code
_entity_poly.pdbx_strand_id
1 'polypeptide(L)'
;MNKYEGRWKTVTVEIEGGIAWVTLNRPEKRNAMSPTLNREMRDVLETVEQDAEARVLVLTGAGSAWTAGMDLKEYFREVDAGPEILQEKIRREASEWQWKLLRMYSKPTIAMVNGWCFGGGFSPLVACDLAVCADEATFGLSEINWGIPPGNLVSKAMADTVGHRQSLYYIMTGKTFDGRKAAEMGLVNQSVPLEQLRETVVTLCQDLLDKNPVVLRAAKNGFKRCRELTWEQNEDYLYAKLDQSRLLDTEGGREEGMKQFLDEKSIKPGLQAYKR
;
A
#
# COMPACT_ATOMS: atom_id res chain seq x y z
N MET A 1 2.99 21.84 14.73
CA MET A 1 1.89 22.31 13.87
C MET A 1 1.95 21.50 12.60
N ASN A 2 0.85 20.87 12.18
CA ASN A 2 0.85 19.98 11.02
C ASN A 2 0.98 20.81 9.72
N LYS A 3 2.10 20.65 9.01
CA LYS A 3 2.40 21.45 7.80
C LYS A 3 1.49 21.15 6.60
N TYR A 4 0.71 20.07 6.65
CA TYR A 4 -0.24 19.68 5.60
C TYR A 4 -1.70 20.00 5.94
N GLU A 5 -1.95 20.63 7.08
CA GLU A 5 -3.29 20.96 7.54
C GLU A 5 -4.04 21.78 6.49
N GLY A 6 -5.23 21.31 6.11
CA GLY A 6 -6.10 21.97 5.14
C GLY A 6 -5.63 21.96 3.67
N ARG A 7 -4.51 21.29 3.34
CA ARG A 7 -3.98 21.27 1.97
C ARG A 7 -4.87 20.51 0.97
N TRP A 8 -5.51 19.43 1.41
CA TRP A 8 -6.42 18.62 0.60
C TRP A 8 -7.77 18.50 1.29
N LYS A 9 -8.84 18.36 0.49
CA LYS A 9 -10.20 18.32 0.99
C LYS A 9 -10.63 16.93 1.43
N THR A 10 -10.19 15.90 0.71
CA THR A 10 -10.65 14.50 0.85
C THR A 10 -9.57 13.56 1.37
N VAL A 11 -8.40 14.09 1.70
CA VAL A 11 -7.26 13.37 2.28
C VAL A 11 -6.63 14.25 3.36
N THR A 12 -6.21 13.67 4.48
CA THR A 12 -5.39 14.36 5.48
C THR A 12 -4.05 13.67 5.62
N VAL A 13 -3.00 14.45 5.90
CA VAL A 13 -1.64 13.94 6.12
C VAL A 13 -1.12 14.51 7.42
N GLU A 14 -0.53 13.67 8.26
CA GLU A 14 0.22 14.06 9.45
C GLU A 14 1.55 13.30 9.46
N ILE A 15 2.63 13.95 9.88
CA ILE A 15 3.93 13.28 10.06
C ILE A 15 4.27 13.23 11.54
N GLU A 16 4.46 12.02 12.05
CA GLU A 16 4.82 11.75 13.45
C GLU A 16 5.89 10.67 13.49
N GLY A 17 7.02 10.92 14.17
CA GLY A 17 8.06 9.90 14.40
C GLY A 17 8.71 9.33 13.13
N GLY A 18 8.67 10.05 12.01
CA GLY A 18 9.14 9.52 10.71
C GLY A 18 8.06 8.83 9.88
N ILE A 19 6.82 8.79 10.36
CA ILE A 19 5.69 8.11 9.73
C ILE A 19 4.75 9.16 9.16
N ALA A 20 4.47 9.10 7.86
CA ALA A 20 3.41 9.87 7.22
C ALA A 20 2.09 9.11 7.29
N TRP A 21 1.20 9.56 8.15
CA TRP A 21 -0.18 9.08 8.28
C TRP A 21 -1.06 9.73 7.22
N VAL A 22 -1.27 9.02 6.12
CA VAL A 22 -2.15 9.44 5.03
C VAL A 22 -3.53 8.82 5.27
N THR A 23 -4.53 9.67 5.50
CA THR A 23 -5.88 9.23 5.84
C THR A 23 -6.86 9.66 4.75
N LEU A 24 -7.55 8.69 4.13
CA LEU A 24 -8.70 8.97 3.28
C LEU A 24 -9.80 9.61 4.14
N ASN A 25 -10.24 10.82 3.79
CA ASN A 25 -11.06 11.67 4.64
C ASN A 25 -12.39 12.06 3.98
N ARG A 26 -13.24 11.06 3.76
CA ARG A 26 -14.66 11.21 3.39
C ARG A 26 -15.52 10.25 4.23
N PRO A 27 -15.47 10.31 5.57
CA PRO A 27 -16.08 9.31 6.44
C PRO A 27 -17.60 9.17 6.22
N GLU A 28 -18.29 10.25 5.86
CA GLU A 28 -19.71 10.28 5.51
C GLU A 28 -20.05 9.50 4.23
N LYS A 29 -19.05 9.22 3.39
CA LYS A 29 -19.11 8.37 2.20
C LYS A 29 -18.32 7.07 2.36
N ARG A 30 -17.94 6.70 3.59
CA ARG A 30 -17.05 5.55 3.88
C ARG A 30 -15.78 5.59 3.03
N ASN A 31 -15.23 6.78 2.82
CA ASN A 31 -14.00 7.01 2.06
C ASN A 31 -14.06 6.48 0.61
N ALA A 32 -15.25 6.48 0.00
CA ALA A 32 -15.39 6.13 -1.42
C ALA A 32 -14.52 7.06 -2.29
N MET A 33 -13.83 6.49 -3.27
CA MET A 33 -12.85 7.18 -4.11
C MET A 33 -13.56 7.90 -5.25
N SER A 34 -13.77 9.21 -5.10
CA SER A 34 -14.26 10.09 -6.17
C SER A 34 -13.12 10.59 -7.05
N PRO A 35 -13.41 11.17 -8.24
CA PRO A 35 -12.40 11.83 -9.05
C PRO A 35 -11.54 12.85 -8.30
N THR A 36 -12.13 13.61 -7.37
CA THR A 36 -11.38 14.56 -6.54
C THR A 36 -10.39 13.86 -5.61
N LEU A 37 -10.84 12.82 -4.89
CA LEU A 37 -9.95 12.03 -4.05
C LEU A 37 -8.83 11.39 -4.86
N ASN A 38 -9.12 10.88 -6.06
CA ASN A 38 -8.09 10.29 -6.91
C ASN A 38 -6.99 11.30 -7.31
N ARG A 39 -7.38 12.53 -7.64
CA ARG A 39 -6.41 13.59 -7.96
C ARG A 39 -5.62 14.05 -6.74
N GLU A 40 -6.28 14.21 -5.59
CA GLU A 40 -5.62 14.62 -4.34
C GLU A 40 -4.64 13.55 -3.85
N MET A 41 -5.00 12.26 -3.91
CA MET A 41 -4.09 11.18 -3.54
C MET A 41 -2.84 11.14 -4.41
N ARG A 42 -2.93 11.47 -5.71
CA ARG A 42 -1.74 11.63 -6.54
C ARG A 42 -0.82 12.73 -6.01
N ASP A 43 -1.36 13.92 -5.75
CA ASP A 43 -0.59 15.06 -5.22
C ASP A 43 -0.01 14.77 -3.82
N VAL A 44 -0.76 14.06 -2.97
CA VAL A 44 -0.29 13.60 -1.66
C VAL A 44 0.93 12.69 -1.80
N LEU A 45 0.85 11.66 -2.64
CA LEU A 45 1.97 10.74 -2.84
C LEU A 45 3.20 11.47 -3.38
N GLU A 46 3.05 12.30 -4.42
CA GLU A 46 4.16 13.06 -5.00
C GLU A 46 4.79 14.04 -3.98
N THR A 47 3.97 14.66 -3.15
CA THR A 47 4.42 15.61 -2.12
C THR A 47 5.14 14.90 -0.98
N VAL A 48 4.51 13.87 -0.39
CA VAL A 48 5.04 13.15 0.79
C VAL A 48 6.29 12.36 0.42
N GLU A 49 6.44 11.92 -0.83
CA GLU A 49 7.64 11.22 -1.29
C GLU A 49 8.90 12.10 -1.17
N GLN A 50 8.78 13.41 -1.36
CA GLN A 50 9.91 14.34 -1.29
C GLN A 50 10.17 14.88 0.12
N ASP A 51 9.28 14.62 1.07
CA ASP A 51 9.41 15.10 2.43
C ASP A 51 10.39 14.25 3.24
N ALA A 52 11.51 14.82 3.66
CA ALA A 52 12.53 14.12 4.43
C ALA A 52 12.05 13.64 5.81
N GLU A 53 11.01 14.28 6.38
CA GLU A 53 10.42 13.84 7.66
C GLU A 53 9.53 12.60 7.49
N ALA A 54 8.97 12.38 6.29
CA ALA A 54 8.22 11.18 5.97
C ALA A 54 9.18 10.08 5.51
N ARG A 55 9.40 9.04 6.31
CA ARG A 55 10.28 7.92 5.96
C ARG A 55 9.52 6.63 5.69
N VAL A 56 8.35 6.45 6.32
CA VAL A 56 7.37 5.39 6.04
C VAL A 56 6.02 6.04 5.77
N LEU A 57 5.25 5.54 4.79
CA LEU A 57 3.87 5.98 4.55
C LEU A 57 2.90 4.93 5.08
N VAL A 58 1.96 5.36 5.92
CA VAL A 58 0.83 4.54 6.36
C VAL A 58 -0.45 5.09 5.74
N LEU A 59 -1.15 4.27 4.96
CA LEU A 59 -2.43 4.60 4.35
C LEU A 59 -3.58 4.02 5.18
N THR A 60 -4.44 4.87 5.72
CA THR A 60 -5.64 4.48 6.48
C THR A 60 -6.88 5.27 6.05
N GLY A 61 -8.04 5.01 6.67
CA GLY A 61 -9.29 5.73 6.38
C GLY A 61 -9.92 6.33 7.64
N ALA A 62 -10.51 7.51 7.50
CA ALA A 62 -11.23 8.17 8.58
C ALA A 62 -12.52 7.41 8.93
N GLY A 63 -12.86 7.39 10.22
CA GLY A 63 -14.09 6.77 10.72
C GLY A 63 -14.03 5.24 10.67
N SER A 64 -15.13 4.59 10.29
CA SER A 64 -15.28 3.14 10.37
C SER A 64 -14.86 2.40 9.09
N ALA A 65 -14.36 3.08 8.07
CA ALA A 65 -14.04 2.49 6.79
C ALA A 65 -12.62 2.83 6.39
N TRP A 66 -11.90 1.87 5.81
CA TRP A 66 -10.71 2.19 5.05
C TRP A 66 -11.13 2.82 3.73
N THR A 67 -11.89 2.08 2.91
CA THR A 67 -12.63 2.62 1.75
C THR A 67 -13.76 1.69 1.30
N ALA A 68 -14.89 2.27 0.89
CA ALA A 68 -15.98 1.54 0.24
C ALA A 68 -15.72 1.26 -1.27
N GLY A 69 -14.54 1.59 -1.79
CA GLY A 69 -14.20 1.42 -3.21
C GLY A 69 -14.45 2.71 -4.00
N MET A 70 -14.75 2.58 -5.31
CA MET A 70 -15.02 3.75 -6.16
C MET A 70 -16.38 4.38 -5.82
N ASP A 71 -16.48 5.70 -5.92
CA ASP A 71 -17.72 6.42 -5.66
C ASP A 71 -18.78 6.15 -6.76
N LEU A 72 -19.86 5.44 -6.42
CA LEU A 72 -20.90 5.06 -7.40
C LEU A 72 -21.59 6.24 -8.08
N LYS A 73 -21.63 7.41 -7.43
CA LYS A 73 -22.24 8.61 -8.02
C LYS A 73 -21.22 9.38 -8.85
N GLU A 74 -20.11 9.77 -8.22
CA GLU A 74 -19.13 10.70 -8.83
C GLU A 74 -18.16 10.01 -9.81
N TYR A 75 -17.83 8.73 -9.59
CA TYR A 75 -16.90 7.99 -10.46
C TYR A 75 -17.61 7.24 -11.59
N PHE A 76 -18.80 6.69 -11.32
CA PHE A 76 -19.59 5.96 -12.31
C PHE A 76 -20.69 6.84 -12.91
N ARG A 77 -21.82 7.03 -12.21
CA ARG A 77 -23.04 7.62 -12.80
C ARG A 77 -22.82 8.96 -13.51
N GLU A 78 -22.08 9.89 -12.90
CA GLU A 78 -21.83 11.22 -13.49
C GLU A 78 -20.84 11.17 -14.66
N VAL A 79 -19.89 10.25 -14.62
CA VAL A 79 -18.85 10.09 -15.65
C VAL A 79 -19.38 9.32 -16.86
N ASP A 80 -20.23 8.32 -16.63
CA ASP A 80 -20.90 7.52 -17.67
C ASP A 80 -21.90 8.38 -18.48
N ALA A 81 -22.41 9.46 -17.90
CA ALA A 81 -23.25 10.44 -18.60
C ALA A 81 -22.45 11.38 -19.55
N GLY A 82 -21.11 11.37 -19.45
CA GLY A 82 -20.21 12.14 -20.30
C GLY A 82 -19.72 11.36 -21.52
N PRO A 83 -18.90 12.00 -22.38
CA PRO A 83 -18.28 11.31 -23.52
C PRO A 83 -17.29 10.25 -23.05
N GLU A 84 -17.09 9.20 -23.85
CA GLU A 84 -16.17 8.09 -23.54
C GLU A 84 -14.74 8.57 -23.18
N ILE A 85 -14.24 9.62 -23.82
CA ILE A 85 -12.92 10.20 -23.52
C ILE A 85 -12.79 10.75 -22.09
N LEU A 86 -13.90 11.18 -21.47
CA LEU A 86 -13.92 11.56 -20.06
C LEU A 86 -13.74 10.33 -19.17
N GLN A 87 -14.40 9.22 -19.49
CA GLN A 87 -14.26 7.95 -18.77
C GLN A 87 -12.80 7.50 -18.77
N GLU A 88 -12.14 7.57 -19.92
CA GLU A 88 -10.72 7.24 -20.07
C GLU A 88 -9.82 8.16 -19.24
N LYS A 89 -10.11 9.47 -19.16
CA LYS A 89 -9.41 10.39 -18.26
C LYS A 89 -9.58 10.01 -16.79
N ILE A 90 -10.80 9.70 -16.36
CA ILE A 90 -11.10 9.36 -14.97
C ILE A 90 -10.46 8.01 -14.56
N ARG A 91 -10.47 7.01 -15.45
CA ARG A 91 -9.75 5.73 -15.25
C ARG A 91 -8.24 5.94 -15.07
N ARG A 92 -7.64 6.83 -15.87
CA ARG A 92 -6.22 7.21 -15.72
C ARG A 92 -5.97 7.88 -14.36
N GLU A 93 -6.77 8.89 -13.99
CA GLU A 93 -6.65 9.58 -12.70
C GLU A 93 -6.71 8.62 -11.49
N ALA A 94 -7.60 7.64 -11.53
CA ALA A 94 -7.65 6.58 -10.52
C ALA A 94 -6.40 5.70 -10.52
N SER A 95 -6.00 5.20 -11.69
CA SER A 95 -4.87 4.27 -11.83
C SER A 95 -3.52 4.87 -11.40
N GLU A 96 -3.31 6.18 -11.60
CA GLU A 96 -2.05 6.85 -11.28
C GLU A 96 -1.65 6.65 -9.81
N TRP A 97 -2.51 7.01 -8.86
CA TRP A 97 -2.16 6.86 -7.45
C TRP A 97 -2.40 5.43 -6.94
N GLN A 98 -3.48 4.76 -7.38
CA GLN A 98 -3.92 3.50 -6.77
C GLN A 98 -2.93 2.37 -6.98
N TRP A 99 -2.20 2.37 -8.09
CA TRP A 99 -1.20 1.32 -8.30
C TRP A 99 0.05 1.81 -9.02
N LYS A 100 0.00 2.73 -9.98
CA LYS A 100 1.21 3.09 -10.75
C LYS A 100 2.28 3.73 -9.86
N LEU A 101 1.91 4.75 -9.12
CA LEU A 101 2.78 5.40 -8.14
C LEU A 101 2.96 4.51 -6.91
N LEU A 102 1.86 4.08 -6.28
CA LEU A 102 1.92 3.40 -4.99
C LEU A 102 2.69 2.07 -5.04
N ARG A 103 2.58 1.29 -6.13
CA ARG A 103 3.32 0.03 -6.30
C ARG A 103 4.83 0.26 -6.34
N MET A 104 5.30 1.34 -6.94
CA MET A 104 6.74 1.63 -7.10
C MET A 104 7.22 2.78 -6.22
N TYR A 105 6.44 3.15 -5.19
CA TYR A 105 6.72 4.27 -4.31
C TYR A 105 8.10 4.11 -3.65
N SER A 106 8.88 5.20 -3.60
CA SER A 106 10.29 5.15 -3.20
C SER A 106 10.48 4.85 -1.71
N LYS A 107 9.46 5.10 -0.91
CA LYS A 107 9.43 4.83 0.54
C LYS A 107 8.61 3.56 0.81
N PRO A 108 8.85 2.85 1.93
CA PRO A 108 7.98 1.77 2.35
C PRO A 108 6.55 2.26 2.60
N THR A 109 5.57 1.45 2.21
CA THR A 109 4.14 1.74 2.34
C THR A 109 3.41 0.64 3.08
N ILE A 110 2.56 1.02 4.04
CA ILE A 110 1.72 0.09 4.82
C ILE A 110 0.26 0.50 4.66
N ALA A 111 -0.61 -0.44 4.26
CA ALA A 111 -2.06 -0.27 4.41
C ALA A 111 -2.47 -0.63 5.85
N MET A 112 -3.05 0.32 6.58
CA MET A 112 -3.68 0.09 7.88
C MET A 112 -5.20 0.09 7.71
N VAL A 113 -5.77 -1.10 7.52
CA VAL A 113 -7.20 -1.28 7.21
C VAL A 113 -8.01 -1.32 8.51
N ASN A 114 -8.58 -0.18 8.88
CA ASN A 114 -9.32 0.03 10.13
C ASN A 114 -10.80 -0.40 10.07
N GLY A 115 -11.29 -0.91 8.94
CA GLY A 115 -12.70 -1.24 8.78
C GLY A 115 -13.06 -1.68 7.37
N TRP A 116 -14.16 -1.18 6.82
CA TRP A 116 -14.67 -1.57 5.50
C TRP A 116 -13.63 -1.34 4.39
N CYS A 117 -13.35 -2.38 3.59
CA CYS A 117 -12.48 -2.36 2.42
C CYS A 117 -13.16 -3.07 1.23
N PHE A 118 -13.68 -2.31 0.27
CA PHE A 118 -14.52 -2.86 -0.80
C PHE A 118 -14.04 -2.54 -2.21
N GLY A 119 -14.31 -3.48 -3.12
CA GLY A 119 -14.15 -3.35 -4.57
C GLY A 119 -12.83 -2.72 -4.98
N GLY A 120 -12.90 -1.57 -5.68
CA GLY A 120 -11.72 -0.81 -6.13
C GLY A 120 -10.67 -0.46 -5.06
N GLY A 121 -10.99 -0.56 -3.76
CA GLY A 121 -10.03 -0.41 -2.67
C GLY A 121 -8.96 -1.51 -2.62
N PHE A 122 -9.20 -2.67 -3.23
CA PHE A 122 -8.21 -3.75 -3.28
C PHE A 122 -6.98 -3.38 -4.11
N SER A 123 -7.11 -2.47 -5.07
CA SER A 123 -6.01 -2.03 -5.92
C SER A 123 -4.94 -1.26 -5.14
N PRO A 124 -5.28 -0.19 -4.38
CA PRO A 124 -4.31 0.43 -3.49
C PRO A 124 -3.88 -0.48 -2.33
N LEU A 125 -4.72 -1.43 -1.89
CA LEU A 125 -4.36 -2.38 -0.83
C LEU A 125 -3.13 -3.19 -1.19
N VAL A 126 -3.15 -3.84 -2.37
CA VAL A 126 -2.03 -4.68 -2.81
C VAL A 126 -0.89 -3.89 -3.46
N ALA A 127 -1.11 -2.60 -3.75
CA ALA A 127 -0.05 -1.72 -4.20
C ALA A 127 0.85 -1.27 -3.04
N CYS A 128 0.30 -1.13 -1.83
CA CYS A 128 1.09 -1.02 -0.60
C CYS A 128 2.05 -2.20 -0.46
N ASP A 129 3.21 -1.99 0.15
CA ASP A 129 4.21 -3.06 0.35
C ASP A 129 3.72 -4.11 1.36
N LEU A 130 3.07 -3.64 2.42
CA LEU A 130 2.58 -4.42 3.54
C LEU A 130 1.16 -3.98 3.90
N ALA A 131 0.41 -4.85 4.56
CA ALA A 131 -0.93 -4.56 5.03
C ALA A 131 -1.21 -5.19 6.39
N VAL A 132 -1.83 -4.43 7.29
CA VAL A 132 -2.32 -4.88 8.59
C VAL A 132 -3.77 -4.42 8.71
N CYS A 133 -4.66 -5.28 9.21
CA CYS A 133 -6.08 -4.94 9.37
C CYS A 133 -6.61 -5.18 10.78
N ALA A 134 -7.73 -4.52 11.09
CA ALA A 134 -8.55 -4.89 12.23
C ALA A 134 -9.18 -6.27 12.03
N ASP A 135 -9.29 -7.07 13.09
CA ASP A 135 -9.94 -8.38 13.07
C ASP A 135 -11.36 -8.33 12.50
N GLU A 136 -12.12 -7.30 12.89
CA GLU A 136 -13.49 -7.04 12.48
C GLU A 136 -13.62 -6.25 11.16
N ALA A 137 -12.50 -5.92 10.51
CA ALA A 137 -12.55 -5.26 9.20
C ALA A 137 -13.33 -6.12 8.21
N THR A 138 -14.24 -5.50 7.45
CA THR A 138 -15.07 -6.21 6.47
C THR A 138 -14.54 -5.96 5.07
N PHE A 139 -14.19 -7.04 4.38
CA PHE A 139 -13.72 -7.03 3.00
C PHE A 139 -14.79 -7.57 2.06
N GLY A 140 -14.85 -7.05 0.83
CA GLY A 140 -15.79 -7.56 -0.17
C GLY A 140 -15.53 -7.09 -1.60
N LEU A 141 -15.74 -8.01 -2.55
CA LEU A 141 -15.72 -7.74 -3.99
C LEU A 141 -17.15 -7.64 -4.49
N SER A 142 -17.83 -6.55 -4.14
CA SER A 142 -19.28 -6.39 -4.32
C SER A 142 -19.71 -6.05 -5.75
N GLU A 143 -18.77 -5.80 -6.67
CA GLU A 143 -18.99 -5.47 -8.07
C GLU A 143 -20.03 -6.37 -8.74
N ILE A 144 -19.93 -7.69 -8.51
CA ILE A 144 -20.84 -8.68 -9.10
C ILE A 144 -22.30 -8.49 -8.66
N ASN A 145 -22.53 -7.97 -7.45
CA ASN A 145 -23.86 -7.80 -6.87
C ASN A 145 -24.65 -6.63 -7.50
N TRP A 146 -23.98 -5.74 -8.25
CA TRP A 146 -24.64 -4.63 -8.94
C TRP A 146 -24.38 -4.63 -10.45
N GLY A 147 -23.82 -5.71 -10.99
CA GLY A 147 -23.81 -5.99 -12.43
C GLY A 147 -22.53 -5.63 -13.18
N ILE A 148 -21.39 -5.49 -12.50
CA ILE A 148 -20.09 -5.32 -13.16
C ILE A 148 -19.04 -6.32 -12.66
N PRO A 149 -18.01 -6.65 -13.45
CA PRO A 149 -16.87 -7.41 -12.94
C PRO A 149 -15.97 -6.53 -12.05
N PRO A 150 -15.16 -7.11 -11.14
CA PRO A 150 -14.13 -6.36 -10.44
C PRO A 150 -13.12 -5.74 -11.42
N GLY A 151 -13.21 -4.41 -11.57
CA GLY A 151 -12.37 -3.61 -12.44
C GLY A 151 -11.06 -3.18 -11.78
N ASN A 152 -10.34 -2.25 -12.41
CA ASN A 152 -9.20 -1.53 -11.80
C ASN A 152 -8.17 -2.44 -11.08
N LEU A 153 -7.72 -3.54 -11.68
CA LEU A 153 -6.78 -4.49 -11.07
C LEU A 153 -7.27 -5.22 -9.80
N VAL A 154 -8.54 -5.12 -9.40
CA VAL A 154 -9.06 -5.85 -8.22
C VAL A 154 -8.92 -7.37 -8.41
N SER A 155 -9.24 -7.89 -9.60
CA SER A 155 -9.01 -9.32 -9.90
C SER A 155 -7.53 -9.70 -9.88
N LYS A 156 -6.63 -8.78 -10.28
CA LYS A 156 -5.18 -8.97 -10.22
C LYS A 156 -4.68 -8.97 -8.77
N ALA A 157 -5.24 -8.12 -7.92
CA ALA A 157 -4.96 -8.08 -6.49
C ALA A 157 -5.22 -9.44 -5.84
N MET A 158 -6.40 -10.01 -6.10
CA MET A 158 -6.74 -11.36 -5.62
C MET A 158 -5.84 -12.44 -6.21
N ALA A 159 -5.53 -12.37 -7.51
CA ALA A 159 -4.63 -13.35 -8.15
C ALA A 159 -3.19 -13.32 -7.62
N ASP A 160 -2.75 -12.17 -7.12
CA ASP A 160 -1.40 -11.96 -6.62
C ASP A 160 -1.19 -12.35 -5.17
N THR A 161 -2.27 -12.38 -4.39
CA THR A 161 -2.21 -12.51 -2.93
C THR A 161 -2.97 -13.74 -2.42
N VAL A 162 -4.09 -14.08 -3.06
CA VAL A 162 -5.02 -15.11 -2.58
C VAL A 162 -5.05 -16.30 -3.56
N GLY A 163 -5.20 -17.52 -3.01
CA GLY A 163 -5.26 -18.74 -3.80
C GLY A 163 -6.45 -18.77 -4.78
N HIS A 164 -6.23 -19.34 -5.96
CA HIS A 164 -7.15 -19.33 -7.11
C HIS A 164 -8.63 -19.59 -6.76
N ARG A 165 -8.93 -20.64 -5.99
CA ARG A 165 -10.32 -21.02 -5.65
C ARG A 165 -10.98 -20.04 -4.68
N GLN A 166 -10.25 -19.50 -3.71
CA GLN A 166 -10.79 -18.49 -2.80
C GLN A 166 -11.02 -17.17 -3.54
N SER A 167 -10.10 -16.78 -4.42
CA SER A 167 -10.25 -15.62 -5.29
C SER A 167 -11.54 -15.71 -6.11
N LEU A 168 -11.76 -16.81 -6.82
CA LEU A 168 -12.99 -17.02 -7.58
C LEU A 168 -14.24 -17.08 -6.70
N TYR A 169 -14.17 -17.72 -5.53
CA TYR A 169 -15.30 -17.77 -4.61
C TYR A 169 -15.80 -16.37 -4.23
N TYR A 170 -14.92 -15.49 -3.77
CA TYR A 170 -15.34 -14.15 -3.36
C TYR A 170 -15.71 -13.25 -4.54
N ILE A 171 -15.01 -13.36 -5.68
CA ILE A 171 -15.33 -12.62 -6.90
C ILE A 171 -16.72 -13.01 -7.45
N MET A 172 -17.02 -14.32 -7.54
CA MET A 172 -18.25 -14.81 -8.17
C MET A 172 -19.46 -14.73 -7.25
N THR A 173 -19.27 -14.88 -5.94
CA THR A 173 -20.38 -14.85 -4.98
C THR A 173 -20.67 -13.46 -4.42
N GLY A 174 -19.71 -12.52 -4.51
CA GLY A 174 -19.83 -11.20 -3.90
C GLY A 174 -19.97 -11.22 -2.37
N LYS A 175 -19.66 -12.37 -1.73
CA LYS A 175 -19.71 -12.52 -0.27
C LYS A 175 -18.59 -11.72 0.39
N THR A 176 -18.84 -11.30 1.62
CA THR A 176 -17.86 -10.63 2.46
C THR A 176 -17.04 -11.62 3.28
N PHE A 177 -15.90 -11.16 3.78
CA PHE A 177 -15.07 -11.86 4.76
C PHE A 177 -14.46 -10.86 5.74
N ASP A 178 -14.03 -11.34 6.91
CA ASP A 178 -13.48 -10.49 7.97
C ASP A 178 -11.94 -10.37 7.88
N GLY A 179 -11.35 -9.56 8.76
CA GLY A 179 -9.91 -9.31 8.78
C GLY A 179 -9.09 -10.55 9.10
N ARG A 180 -9.58 -11.40 10.02
CA ARG A 180 -8.97 -12.70 10.31
C ARG A 180 -8.87 -13.57 9.07
N LYS A 181 -9.96 -13.66 8.31
CA LYS A 181 -9.96 -14.42 7.05
C LYS A 181 -9.05 -13.77 6.01
N ALA A 182 -8.98 -12.43 5.94
CA ALA A 182 -8.06 -11.74 5.06
C ALA A 182 -6.58 -12.12 5.34
N ALA A 183 -6.21 -12.19 6.62
CA ALA A 183 -4.87 -12.63 7.05
C ALA A 183 -4.62 -14.11 6.75
N GLU A 184 -5.59 -14.99 7.07
CA GLU A 184 -5.51 -16.43 6.78
C GLU A 184 -5.26 -16.72 5.29
N MET A 185 -5.84 -15.90 4.40
CA MET A 185 -5.71 -16.06 2.95
C MET A 185 -4.44 -15.43 2.36
N GLY A 186 -3.67 -14.67 3.16
CA GLY A 186 -2.50 -13.93 2.68
C GLY A 186 -2.83 -12.63 1.93
N LEU A 187 -4.07 -12.14 2.01
CA LEU A 187 -4.43 -10.82 1.45
C LEU A 187 -3.76 -9.67 2.23
N VAL A 188 -3.61 -9.85 3.53
CA VAL A 188 -2.88 -8.95 4.44
C VAL A 188 -1.87 -9.75 5.24
N ASN A 189 -0.84 -9.09 5.78
CA ASN A 189 0.21 -9.77 6.55
C ASN A 189 -0.31 -10.29 7.89
N GLN A 190 -1.16 -9.53 8.57
CA GLN A 190 -1.73 -9.90 9.87
C GLN A 190 -3.04 -9.15 10.14
N SER A 191 -3.89 -9.73 11.00
CA SER A 191 -5.02 -9.04 11.62
C SER A 191 -4.82 -8.97 13.13
N VAL A 192 -5.28 -7.88 13.74
CA VAL A 192 -5.25 -7.67 15.20
C VAL A 192 -6.54 -6.97 15.64
N PRO A 193 -6.94 -7.01 16.93
CA PRO A 193 -8.06 -6.21 17.42
C PRO A 193 -7.89 -4.73 17.05
N LEU A 194 -8.98 -4.03 16.69
CA LEU A 194 -8.93 -2.65 16.21
C LEU A 194 -8.19 -1.70 17.17
N GLU A 195 -8.34 -1.89 18.48
CA GLU A 195 -7.66 -1.08 19.50
C GLU A 195 -6.14 -1.26 19.51
N GLN A 196 -5.63 -2.38 19.00
CA GLN A 196 -4.20 -2.68 18.87
C GLN A 196 -3.64 -2.37 17.48
N LEU A 197 -4.51 -2.01 16.52
CA LEU A 197 -4.13 -1.86 15.11
C LEU A 197 -3.07 -0.78 14.91
N ARG A 198 -3.27 0.42 15.50
CA ARG A 198 -2.33 1.53 15.34
C ARG A 198 -0.97 1.20 15.96
N GLU A 199 -0.95 0.66 17.19
CA GLU A 199 0.29 0.28 17.87
C GLU A 199 1.06 -0.78 17.07
N THR A 200 0.36 -1.81 16.60
CA THR A 200 0.95 -2.86 15.74
C THR A 200 1.62 -2.28 14.49
N VAL A 201 0.95 -1.33 13.82
CA VAL A 201 1.49 -0.66 12.64
C VAL A 201 2.67 0.25 12.98
N VAL A 202 2.65 0.93 14.14
CA VAL A 202 3.78 1.73 14.60
C VAL A 202 5.01 0.85 14.83
N THR A 203 4.87 -0.29 15.49
CA THR A 203 5.97 -1.25 15.68
C THR A 203 6.56 -1.69 14.35
N LEU A 204 5.72 -2.06 13.38
CA LEU A 204 6.16 -2.39 12.03
C LEU A 204 6.85 -1.22 11.31
N CYS A 205 6.38 0.01 11.52
CA CYS A 205 7.07 1.19 11.00
C CYS A 205 8.46 1.33 11.61
N GLN A 206 8.63 1.13 12.92
CA GLN A 206 9.95 1.22 13.56
C GLN A 206 10.91 0.18 13.00
N ASP A 207 10.45 -1.06 12.78
CA ASP A 207 11.27 -2.10 12.15
C ASP A 207 11.82 -1.68 10.78
N LEU A 208 11.01 -0.95 10.00
CA LEU A 208 11.37 -0.43 8.67
C LEU A 208 12.26 0.82 8.77
N LEU A 209 12.00 1.70 9.74
CA LEU A 209 12.81 2.89 10.01
C LEU A 209 14.24 2.54 10.43
N ASP A 210 14.41 1.39 11.08
CA ASP A 210 15.71 0.85 11.47
C ASP A 210 16.50 0.26 10.28
N LYS A 211 15.90 0.09 9.10
CA LYS A 211 16.60 -0.42 7.92
C LYS A 211 17.18 0.70 7.07
N ASN A 212 18.28 0.40 6.36
CA ASN A 212 18.83 1.32 5.39
C ASN A 212 17.83 1.57 4.25
N PRO A 213 17.45 2.83 3.99
CA PRO A 213 16.37 3.16 3.06
C PRO A 213 16.73 2.84 1.61
N VAL A 214 18.01 2.90 1.23
CA VAL A 214 18.48 2.57 -0.12
C VAL A 214 18.33 1.07 -0.37
N VAL A 215 18.80 0.26 0.58
CA VAL A 215 18.71 -1.21 0.51
C VAL A 215 17.26 -1.67 0.59
N LEU A 216 16.46 -1.10 1.49
CA LEU A 216 15.03 -1.41 1.62
C LEU A 216 14.28 -1.15 0.32
N ARG A 217 14.52 0.01 -0.32
CA ARG A 217 13.92 0.37 -1.62
C ARG A 217 14.36 -0.60 -2.73
N ALA A 218 15.64 -0.97 -2.77
CA ALA A 218 16.14 -1.94 -3.74
C ALA A 218 15.48 -3.32 -3.55
N ALA A 219 15.33 -3.78 -2.31
CA ALA A 219 14.71 -5.06 -1.98
C ALA A 219 13.23 -5.14 -2.43
N LYS A 220 12.40 -4.14 -2.06
CA LYS A 220 10.99 -4.13 -2.48
C LYS A 220 10.83 -4.04 -4.00
N ASN A 221 11.64 -3.22 -4.68
CA ASN A 221 11.56 -3.05 -6.13
C ASN A 221 12.06 -4.29 -6.88
N GLY A 222 13.11 -4.93 -6.35
CA GLY A 222 13.60 -6.25 -6.75
C GLY A 222 12.46 -7.25 -6.85
N PHE A 223 11.86 -7.55 -5.69
CA PHE A 223 10.76 -8.52 -5.59
C PHE A 223 9.59 -8.18 -6.53
N LYS A 224 9.14 -6.92 -6.55
CA LYS A 224 7.97 -6.51 -7.35
C LYS A 224 8.17 -6.73 -8.85
N ARG A 225 9.41 -6.61 -9.35
CA ARG A 225 9.74 -6.92 -10.76
C ARG A 225 10.02 -8.39 -11.01
N CYS A 226 10.49 -9.14 -10.02
CA CYS A 226 10.75 -10.57 -10.22
C CYS A 226 9.53 -11.38 -10.67
N ARG A 227 8.33 -10.91 -10.31
CA ARG A 227 7.06 -11.53 -10.69
C ARG A 227 6.74 -11.43 -12.18
N GLU A 228 7.48 -10.62 -12.94
CA GLU A 228 7.23 -10.32 -14.36
C GLU A 228 8.36 -10.78 -15.29
N LEU A 229 9.50 -11.21 -14.72
CA LEU A 229 10.73 -11.49 -15.45
C LEU A 229 11.04 -13.00 -15.49
N THR A 230 11.81 -13.45 -16.48
CA THR A 230 12.37 -14.81 -16.51
C THR A 230 13.49 -14.97 -15.47
N TRP A 231 14.03 -16.18 -15.29
CA TRP A 231 15.11 -16.44 -14.34
C TRP A 231 16.39 -15.66 -14.67
N GLU A 232 16.80 -15.66 -15.93
CA GLU A 232 18.01 -14.97 -16.40
C GLU A 232 17.85 -13.44 -16.27
N GLN A 233 16.69 -12.92 -16.67
CA GLN A 233 16.38 -11.49 -16.51
C GLN A 233 16.36 -11.07 -15.04
N ASN A 234 15.94 -11.98 -14.15
CA ASN A 234 15.95 -11.73 -12.72
C ASN A 234 17.34 -11.68 -12.13
N GLU A 235 18.22 -12.60 -12.51
CA GLU A 235 19.61 -12.59 -12.06
C GLU A 235 20.29 -11.26 -12.42
N ASP A 236 20.22 -10.86 -13.68
CA ASP A 236 20.77 -9.60 -14.17
C ASP A 236 20.17 -8.39 -13.44
N TYR A 237 18.85 -8.34 -13.31
CA TYR A 237 18.16 -7.23 -12.65
C TYR A 237 18.51 -7.12 -11.17
N LEU A 238 18.56 -8.24 -10.45
CA LEU A 238 18.82 -8.25 -9.01
C LEU A 238 20.28 -7.92 -8.69
N TYR A 239 21.26 -8.42 -9.46
CA TYR A 239 22.66 -8.00 -9.29
C TYR A 239 22.86 -6.53 -9.63
N ALA A 240 22.21 -6.02 -10.69
CA ALA A 240 22.23 -4.59 -10.98
C ALA A 240 21.63 -3.76 -9.83
N LYS A 241 20.57 -4.24 -9.17
CA LYS A 241 19.99 -3.57 -7.98
C LYS A 241 20.91 -3.63 -6.76
N LEU A 242 21.60 -4.74 -6.56
CA LEU A 242 22.59 -4.88 -5.50
C LEU A 242 23.74 -3.87 -5.69
N ASP A 243 24.30 -3.81 -6.89
CA ASP A 243 25.41 -2.89 -7.20
C ASP A 243 24.96 -1.42 -7.17
N GLN A 244 23.78 -1.11 -7.72
CA GLN A 244 23.16 0.21 -7.58
C GLN A 244 22.99 0.61 -6.11
N SER A 245 22.54 -0.31 -5.25
CA SER A 245 22.33 -0.01 -3.83
C SER A 245 23.64 0.37 -3.13
N ARG A 246 24.75 -0.32 -3.44
CA ARG A 246 26.08 0.02 -2.88
C ARG A 246 26.57 1.39 -3.34
N LEU A 247 26.32 1.74 -4.59
CA LEU A 247 26.72 3.05 -5.14
C LEU A 247 25.94 4.22 -4.52
N LEU A 248 24.64 4.01 -4.26
CA LEU A 248 23.76 5.05 -3.73
C LEU A 248 23.71 5.11 -2.19
N ASP A 249 24.18 4.08 -1.51
CA ASP A 249 24.20 4.00 -0.05
C ASP A 249 25.31 4.88 0.53
N THR A 250 24.95 6.08 0.96
CA THR A 250 25.86 7.02 1.61
C THR A 250 26.20 6.63 3.05
N GLU A 251 25.50 5.65 3.64
CA GLU A 251 25.73 5.19 5.02
C GLU A 251 26.79 4.08 5.08
N GLY A 252 27.17 3.47 3.95
CA GLY A 252 28.13 2.36 3.94
C GLY A 252 27.63 1.13 4.71
N GLY A 253 26.31 0.88 4.68
CA GLY A 253 25.65 -0.09 5.54
C GLY A 253 26.11 -1.53 5.32
N ARG A 254 26.62 -1.85 4.12
CA ARG A 254 27.19 -3.18 3.84
C ARG A 254 28.52 -3.36 4.57
N GLU A 255 29.41 -2.39 4.48
CA GLU A 255 30.72 -2.41 5.14
C GLU A 255 30.55 -2.47 6.66
N GLU A 256 29.66 -1.64 7.21
CA GLU A 256 29.39 -1.63 8.66
C GLU A 256 28.72 -2.93 9.13
N GLY A 257 27.75 -3.47 8.38
CA GLY A 257 27.15 -4.76 8.68
C GLY A 257 28.14 -5.92 8.65
N MET A 258 29.08 -5.93 7.69
CA MET A 258 30.15 -6.94 7.63
C MET A 258 31.11 -6.81 8.81
N LYS A 259 31.50 -5.58 9.19
CA LYS A 259 32.35 -5.31 10.34
C LYS A 259 31.72 -5.77 11.65
N GLN A 260 30.46 -5.41 11.90
CA GLN A 260 29.73 -5.83 13.10
C GLN A 260 29.58 -7.35 13.20
N PHE A 261 29.43 -8.04 12.07
CA PHE A 261 29.28 -9.50 12.05
C PHE A 261 30.61 -10.27 12.13
N LEU A 262 31.58 -9.94 11.26
CA LEU A 262 32.82 -10.70 11.10
C LEU A 262 33.88 -10.32 12.14
N ASP A 263 34.03 -9.02 12.38
CA ASP A 263 35.13 -8.49 13.18
C ASP A 263 34.70 -8.34 14.65
N GLU A 264 33.59 -7.64 14.88
CA GLU A 264 33.10 -7.34 16.23
C GLU A 264 32.27 -8.48 16.83
N LYS A 265 31.65 -9.31 15.98
CA LYS A 265 30.70 -10.37 16.36
C LYS A 265 29.56 -9.84 17.26
N SER A 266 29.18 -8.58 17.06
CA SER A 266 28.20 -7.85 17.86
C SER A 266 26.76 -8.11 17.42
N ILE A 267 26.58 -8.68 16.21
CA ILE A 267 25.28 -9.03 15.65
C ILE A 267 25.26 -10.46 15.08
N LYS A 268 24.07 -11.03 14.96
CA LYS A 268 23.79 -12.23 14.16
C LYS A 268 22.83 -11.84 13.03
N PRO A 269 23.28 -11.62 11.78
CA PRO A 269 22.46 -11.05 10.71
C PRO A 269 21.15 -11.81 10.39
N GLY A 270 21.07 -13.11 10.71
CA GLY A 270 19.83 -13.88 10.57
C GLY A 270 18.77 -13.61 11.66
N LEU A 271 19.13 -12.91 12.74
CA LEU A 271 18.28 -12.64 13.90
C LEU A 271 18.26 -11.17 14.32
N GLN A 272 19.27 -10.39 13.92
CA GLN A 272 19.50 -9.02 14.36
C GLN A 272 19.94 -8.16 13.18
N ALA A 273 19.45 -6.92 13.13
CA ALA A 273 19.95 -5.92 12.18
C ALA A 273 21.31 -5.37 12.65
N TYR A 274 22.12 -4.92 11.71
CA TYR A 274 23.27 -4.08 12.05
C TYR A 274 22.79 -2.74 12.57
N LYS A 275 23.59 -2.13 13.45
CA LYS A 275 23.35 -0.77 13.93
C LYS A 275 23.86 0.21 12.87
N ARG A 276 22.92 0.97 12.30
CA ARG A 276 23.20 2.03 11.31
C ARG A 276 23.91 3.23 11.94
#